data_AF-A0A8J4DD66-F1
#
_entry.id   AF-A0A8J4DD66-F1
#
_cell.length_a   1.000
_cell.length_b   1.000
_cell.length_c   1.000
_cell.angle_alpha   90.00
_cell.angle_beta   90.00
_cell.angle_gamma   90.00
#
_symmetry.space_group_name_H-M   'P 1'
#
loop_
_entity.id
_entity.type
_entity.pdbx_description
1 polymer ?
#
loop_
_entity_poly.entity_id
_entity_poly.type
_entity_poly.pdbx_seq_one_letter_code
_entity_poly.pdbx_strand_id
1 'polypeptide(L)'
;MKAAMTRFKPALIPGVSLEFTRLDQALDALCMSHIELLKTLQVSPAWPYPAALDGWKLGHDAIRYDMDAIMDALETCKSTVVTRNKPLPEWQVQLLKSLMRSFYYHVHRQLRHKRRVLFPWLATRVNLPAKMMDYDEPTLLALTDRVRDLCENLNPGGSASVKMAVRELHAAFLVLRTLLRQQMEREEVLGLPLMRKFFTAREAAVVEKKRISQMKFAELAWLLRPLADAERRATFTRLGIPGLVQTLVLLPALRRADREVLRAHRELASGERLRQKQ
;
A
#
# COMPACT_ATOMS: atom_id res chain seq x y z
N MET A 1 21.82 24.50 -2.87
CA MET A 1 21.67 24.17 -4.30
C MET A 1 20.42 23.32 -4.48
N LYS A 2 19.35 23.83 -5.12
CA LYS A 2 18.21 22.99 -5.53
C LYS A 2 18.60 22.32 -6.85
N ALA A 3 19.01 21.07 -6.81
CA ALA A 3 19.17 20.28 -8.04
C ALA A 3 17.80 20.25 -8.73
N ALA A 4 17.73 20.76 -9.96
CA ALA A 4 16.53 20.67 -10.77
C ALA A 4 16.28 19.18 -11.04
N MET A 5 15.29 18.59 -10.35
CA MET A 5 14.85 17.24 -10.65
C MET A 5 14.22 17.24 -12.04
N THR A 6 14.98 16.82 -13.04
CA THR A 6 14.46 16.51 -14.37
C THR A 6 13.34 15.50 -14.19
N ARG A 7 12.10 15.91 -14.51
CA ARG A 7 10.94 15.02 -14.44
C ARG A 7 11.09 13.98 -15.55
N PHE A 8 11.52 12.77 -15.21
CA PHE A 8 11.46 11.64 -16.13
C PHE A 8 10.00 11.24 -16.34
N LYS A 9 9.63 10.89 -17.57
CA LYS A 9 8.30 10.38 -17.88
C LYS A 9 8.15 9.00 -17.23
N PRO A 10 7.10 8.75 -16.41
CA PRO A 10 6.90 7.45 -15.81
C PRO A 10 6.85 6.36 -16.88
N ALA A 11 7.63 5.30 -16.69
CA ALA A 11 7.60 4.14 -17.54
C ALA A 11 6.77 3.04 -16.86
N LEU A 12 5.97 2.32 -17.64
CA LEU A 12 5.21 1.17 -17.18
C LEU A 12 5.89 -0.09 -17.70
N ILE A 13 6.37 -0.93 -16.79
CA ILE A 13 6.70 -2.32 -17.10
C ILE A 13 5.54 -3.21 -16.62
N PRO A 14 5.35 -4.42 -17.16
CA PRO A 14 4.20 -5.27 -16.83
C PRO A 14 3.99 -5.42 -15.31
N GLY A 15 2.99 -4.72 -14.78
CA GLY A 15 2.61 -4.75 -13.37
C GLY A 15 3.38 -3.84 -12.41
N VAL A 16 4.39 -3.05 -12.87
CA VAL A 16 5.16 -2.14 -12.01
C VAL A 16 5.28 -0.75 -12.64
N SER A 17 5.01 0.29 -11.84
CA SER A 17 5.14 1.68 -12.24
C SER A 17 6.52 2.21 -11.84
N LEU A 18 7.23 2.86 -12.75
CA LEU A 18 8.51 3.53 -12.51
C LEU A 18 8.28 5.04 -12.34
N GLU A 19 7.91 5.47 -11.14
CA GLU A 19 7.75 6.89 -10.78
C GLU A 19 9.08 7.51 -10.28
N PHE A 20 9.95 6.72 -9.64
CA PHE A 20 11.14 7.21 -8.94
C PHE A 20 12.45 6.56 -9.41
N THR A 21 12.39 5.38 -9.99
CA THR A 21 13.52 4.56 -10.42
C THR A 21 13.61 4.59 -11.94
N ARG A 22 14.77 4.98 -12.48
CA ARG A 22 14.95 4.93 -13.93
C ARG A 22 15.11 3.48 -14.39
N LEU A 23 14.60 3.17 -15.57
CA LEU A 23 14.66 1.81 -16.12
C LEU A 23 16.10 1.31 -16.28
N ASP A 24 17.02 2.14 -16.78
CA ASP A 24 18.44 1.79 -16.91
C ASP A 24 19.07 1.42 -15.56
N GLN A 25 18.82 2.21 -14.52
CA GLN A 25 19.29 1.93 -13.16
C GLN A 25 18.75 0.60 -12.61
N ALA A 26 17.50 0.27 -12.94
CA ALA A 26 16.89 -1.01 -12.57
C ALA A 26 17.54 -2.18 -13.31
N LEU A 27 17.72 -2.06 -14.62
CA LEU A 27 18.36 -3.10 -15.45
C LEU A 27 19.79 -3.38 -15.02
N ASP A 28 20.57 -2.32 -14.75
CA ASP A 28 21.93 -2.43 -14.22
C ASP A 28 21.96 -3.16 -12.88
N ALA A 29 21.08 -2.77 -11.95
CA ALA A 29 20.99 -3.40 -10.62
C ALA A 29 20.54 -4.86 -10.65
N LEU A 30 19.75 -5.25 -11.66
CA LEU A 30 19.28 -6.61 -11.88
C LEU A 30 20.27 -7.46 -12.67
N CYS A 31 21.25 -6.84 -13.32
CA CYS A 31 22.09 -7.44 -14.36
C CYS A 31 21.23 -8.15 -15.43
N MET A 32 20.18 -7.46 -15.91
CA MET A 32 19.24 -7.98 -16.91
C MET A 32 19.16 -7.06 -18.12
N SER A 33 18.91 -7.63 -19.29
CA SER A 33 18.45 -6.84 -20.44
C SER A 33 16.98 -6.45 -20.28
N HIS A 34 16.53 -5.42 -21.01
CA HIS A 34 15.11 -5.03 -21.00
C HIS A 34 14.20 -6.19 -21.44
N ILE A 35 14.61 -6.95 -22.47
CA ILE A 35 13.86 -8.11 -22.97
C ILE A 35 13.74 -9.20 -21.90
N GLU A 36 14.83 -9.48 -21.17
CA GLU A 36 14.84 -10.45 -20.08
C GLU A 36 13.93 -10.03 -18.93
N LEU A 37 13.95 -8.75 -18.54
CA LEU A 37 13.05 -8.21 -17.51
C LEU A 37 11.58 -8.40 -17.91
N LEU A 38 11.22 -8.05 -19.15
CA LEU A 38 9.85 -8.21 -19.64
C LEU A 38 9.42 -9.68 -19.64
N LYS A 39 10.29 -10.58 -20.14
CA LYS A 39 10.03 -12.03 -20.14
C LYS A 39 9.84 -12.59 -18.72
N THR A 40 10.60 -12.08 -17.75
CA THR A 40 10.54 -12.51 -16.34
C THR A 40 9.23 -12.12 -15.66
N LEU A 41 8.70 -10.94 -15.98
CA LEU A 41 7.45 -10.42 -15.39
C LEU A 41 6.17 -10.95 -16.08
N GLN A 42 6.30 -11.54 -17.26
CA GLN A 42 5.18 -12.13 -17.98
C GLN A 42 4.64 -13.41 -17.31
N VAL A 43 3.45 -13.83 -17.75
CA VAL A 43 2.87 -15.12 -17.40
C VAL A 43 3.72 -16.23 -18.01
N SER A 44 4.02 -17.26 -17.24
CA SER A 44 4.81 -18.43 -17.66
C SER A 44 4.35 -19.69 -16.92
N PRO A 45 4.82 -20.90 -17.30
CA PRO A 45 4.52 -22.11 -16.54
C PRO A 45 4.97 -22.03 -15.06
N ALA A 46 6.08 -21.34 -14.77
CA ALA A 46 6.55 -21.12 -13.40
C ALA A 46 5.71 -20.07 -12.64
N TRP A 47 5.08 -19.14 -13.37
CA TRP A 47 4.25 -18.06 -12.84
C TRP A 47 2.97 -17.88 -13.67
N PRO A 48 1.91 -18.65 -13.38
CA PRO A 48 0.73 -18.73 -14.24
C PRO A 48 -0.22 -17.53 -14.12
N TYR A 49 0.24 -16.40 -13.56
CA TYR A 49 -0.52 -15.18 -13.38
C TYR A 49 0.37 -13.93 -13.49
N PRO A 50 -0.21 -12.75 -13.82
CA PRO A 50 0.54 -11.51 -13.94
C PRO A 50 1.26 -11.11 -12.65
N ALA A 51 2.41 -10.44 -12.74
CA ALA A 51 3.17 -9.93 -11.60
C ALA A 51 2.38 -8.95 -10.70
N ALA A 52 1.38 -8.27 -11.27
CA ALA A 52 0.46 -7.43 -10.50
C ALA A 52 -0.34 -8.21 -9.44
N LEU A 53 -0.49 -9.53 -9.59
CA LEU A 53 -1.24 -10.39 -8.67
C LEU A 53 -0.34 -11.13 -7.66
N ASP A 54 0.97 -10.87 -7.66
CA ASP A 54 1.89 -11.41 -6.67
C ASP A 54 1.54 -10.84 -5.28
N GLY A 55 1.48 -11.67 -4.23
CA GLY A 55 0.95 -11.26 -2.92
C GLY A 55 1.76 -10.14 -2.25
N TRP A 56 3.06 -10.04 -2.58
CA TRP A 56 3.89 -8.89 -2.22
C TRP A 56 3.35 -7.60 -2.84
N LYS A 57 3.12 -7.60 -4.15
CA LYS A 57 2.61 -6.44 -4.90
C LYS A 57 1.23 -6.03 -4.44
N LEU A 58 0.33 -7.00 -4.21
CA LEU A 58 -1.00 -6.73 -3.64
C LEU A 58 -0.91 -6.00 -2.29
N GLY A 59 0.04 -6.39 -1.44
CA GLY A 59 0.29 -5.70 -0.17
C GLY A 59 0.71 -4.24 -0.34
N HIS A 60 1.47 -3.92 -1.39
CA HIS A 60 1.84 -2.53 -1.69
C HIS A 60 0.68 -1.74 -2.29
N ASP A 61 -0.11 -2.35 -3.16
CA ASP A 61 -1.26 -1.69 -3.77
C ASP A 61 -2.33 -1.36 -2.72
N ALA A 62 -2.53 -2.23 -1.72
CA ALA A 62 -3.39 -1.92 -0.58
C ALA A 62 -2.87 -0.73 0.23
N ILE A 63 -1.56 -0.62 0.46
CA ILE A 63 -0.94 0.55 1.12
C ILE A 63 -1.12 1.81 0.26
N ARG A 64 -0.86 1.74 -1.05
CA ARG A 64 -1.05 2.89 -1.98
C ARG A 64 -2.49 3.37 -1.97
N TYR A 65 -3.45 2.44 -2.01
CA TYR A 65 -4.87 2.75 -1.95
C TYR A 65 -5.22 3.56 -0.69
N ASP A 66 -4.75 3.11 0.48
CA ASP A 66 -5.01 3.82 1.73
C ASP A 66 -4.26 5.16 1.81
N MET A 67 -3.02 5.23 1.29
CA MET A 67 -2.28 6.49 1.23
C MET A 67 -3.02 7.54 0.42
N ASP A 68 -3.54 7.17 -0.75
CA ASP A 68 -4.24 8.11 -1.61
C ASP A 68 -5.56 8.56 -0.97
N ALA A 69 -6.33 7.64 -0.38
CA ALA A 69 -7.56 7.98 0.33
C ALA A 69 -7.34 8.87 1.58
N ILE A 70 -6.29 8.60 2.37
CA ILE A 70 -5.94 9.42 3.53
C ILE A 70 -5.45 10.80 3.08
N MET A 71 -4.67 10.88 1.99
CA MET A 71 -4.21 12.15 1.45
C MET A 71 -5.41 13.03 1.03
N ASP A 72 -6.38 12.47 0.31
CA ASP A 72 -7.61 13.16 -0.08
C ASP A 72 -8.40 13.65 1.15
N ALA A 73 -8.54 12.79 2.17
CA ALA A 73 -9.16 13.16 3.44
C ALA A 73 -8.45 14.34 4.13
N LEU A 74 -7.11 14.33 4.15
CA LEU A 74 -6.31 15.40 4.76
C LEU A 74 -6.40 16.71 3.97
N GLU A 75 -6.44 16.66 2.63
CA GLU A 75 -6.68 17.84 1.80
C GLU A 75 -8.07 18.44 2.06
N THR A 76 -9.09 17.61 2.18
CA THR A 76 -10.45 18.06 2.52
C THR A 76 -10.51 18.66 3.94
N CYS A 77 -9.86 18.04 4.92
CA CYS A 77 -9.76 18.59 6.28
C CYS A 77 -9.06 19.95 6.27
N LYS A 78 -7.92 20.05 5.58
CA LYS A 78 -7.13 21.28 5.44
C LYS A 78 -7.94 22.38 4.74
N SER A 79 -8.60 22.08 3.63
CA SER A 79 -9.49 23.01 2.93
C SER A 79 -10.62 23.50 3.83
N THR A 80 -11.21 22.60 4.62
CA THR A 80 -12.31 22.92 5.55
C THR A 80 -11.89 23.93 6.61
N VAL A 81 -10.79 23.69 7.33
CA VAL A 81 -10.37 24.56 8.44
C VAL A 81 -9.54 25.76 8.01
N VAL A 82 -8.71 25.62 6.98
CA VAL A 82 -7.77 26.67 6.56
C VAL A 82 -8.42 27.61 5.55
N THR A 83 -9.00 27.06 4.49
CA THR A 83 -9.51 27.85 3.37
C THR A 83 -10.95 28.32 3.63
N ARG A 84 -11.82 27.42 4.09
CA ARG A 84 -13.24 27.71 4.32
C ARG A 84 -13.53 28.24 5.73
N ASN A 85 -12.53 28.22 6.62
CA ASN A 85 -12.65 28.65 8.01
C ASN A 85 -13.83 27.97 8.76
N LYS A 86 -14.15 26.72 8.41
CA LYS A 86 -15.19 25.92 9.07
C LYS A 86 -14.55 24.98 10.10
N PRO A 87 -15.22 24.71 11.24
CA PRO A 87 -14.71 23.76 12.21
C PRO A 87 -14.74 22.33 11.66
N LEU A 88 -13.76 21.50 12.03
CA LEU A 88 -13.85 20.05 11.82
C LEU A 88 -14.89 19.46 12.78
N PRO A 89 -15.89 18.75 12.27
CA PRO A 89 -16.83 18.05 13.13
C PRO A 89 -16.18 16.81 13.76
N GLU A 90 -16.64 16.46 14.95
CA GLU A 90 -16.10 15.33 15.74
C GLU A 90 -16.07 14.01 14.96
N TRP A 91 -17.12 13.73 14.18
CA TRP A 91 -17.17 12.51 13.40
C TRP A 91 -16.03 12.38 12.37
N GLN A 92 -15.61 13.50 11.78
CA GLN A 92 -14.57 13.52 10.76
C GLN A 92 -13.21 13.21 11.41
N VAL A 93 -12.96 13.78 12.60
CA VAL A 93 -11.76 13.51 13.40
C VAL A 93 -11.70 12.04 13.80
N GLN A 94 -12.79 11.48 14.32
CA GLN A 94 -12.84 10.08 14.75
C GLN A 94 -12.65 9.09 13.59
N LEU A 95 -13.26 9.35 12.43
CA LEU A 95 -13.03 8.52 11.24
C LEU A 95 -11.58 8.60 10.74
N LEU A 96 -11.00 9.80 10.72
CA LEU A 96 -9.60 9.97 10.32
C LEU A 96 -8.64 9.21 11.24
N LYS A 97 -8.84 9.30 12.57
CA LYS A 97 -8.08 8.51 13.55
C LYS A 97 -8.23 7.01 13.31
N SER A 98 -9.45 6.53 13.11
CA SER A 98 -9.70 5.11 12.84
C SER A 98 -8.97 4.62 11.58
N LEU A 99 -9.02 5.38 10.48
CA LEU A 99 -8.30 5.03 9.26
C LEU A 99 -6.79 5.06 9.46
N MET A 100 -6.27 6.08 10.15
CA MET A 100 -4.84 6.21 10.40
C MET A 100 -4.30 5.06 11.25
N ARG A 101 -5.04 4.61 12.28
CA ARG A 101 -4.68 3.41 13.07
C ARG A 101 -4.61 2.16 12.20
N SER A 102 -5.59 1.96 11.31
CA SER A 102 -5.60 0.82 10.39
C SER A 102 -4.41 0.88 9.43
N PHE A 103 -4.16 2.03 8.83
CA PHE A 103 -3.01 2.25 7.94
C PHE A 103 -1.67 1.97 8.64
N TYR A 104 -1.48 2.57 9.83
CA TYR A 104 -0.31 2.34 10.68
C TYR A 104 -0.07 0.85 10.93
N TYR A 105 -1.11 0.14 11.37
CA TYR A 105 -1.05 -1.29 11.63
C TYR A 105 -0.59 -2.09 10.40
N HIS A 106 -1.17 -1.80 9.24
CA HIS A 106 -0.86 -2.52 8.00
C HIS A 106 0.55 -2.23 7.47
N VAL A 107 1.02 -0.98 7.54
CA VAL A 107 2.38 -0.59 7.16
C VAL A 107 3.41 -1.32 8.01
N HIS A 108 3.29 -1.26 9.35
CA HIS A 108 4.21 -1.96 10.25
C HIS A 108 4.21 -3.47 10.02
N ARG A 109 3.04 -4.06 9.80
CA ARG A 109 2.93 -5.49 9.49
C ARG A 109 3.59 -5.85 8.17
N GLN A 110 3.39 -5.06 7.11
CA GLN A 110 4.02 -5.28 5.81
C GLN A 110 5.54 -5.20 5.92
N LEU A 111 6.08 -4.15 6.56
CA LEU A 111 7.53 -3.99 6.76
C LEU A 111 8.13 -5.14 7.57
N ARG A 112 7.51 -5.50 8.70
CA ARG A 112 7.96 -6.62 9.54
C ARG A 112 7.94 -7.94 8.78
N HIS A 113 6.90 -8.20 7.99
CA HIS A 113 6.82 -9.43 7.18
C HIS A 113 7.94 -9.51 6.15
N LYS A 114 8.23 -8.41 5.44
CA LYS A 114 9.34 -8.36 4.49
C LYS A 114 10.67 -8.70 5.14
N ARG A 115 10.98 -8.01 6.24
CA ARG A 115 12.26 -8.17 6.95
C ARG A 115 12.44 -9.54 7.57
N ARG A 116 11.39 -10.11 8.17
CA ARG A 116 11.50 -11.36 8.94
C ARG A 116 11.23 -12.62 8.13
N VAL A 117 10.61 -12.51 6.96
CA VAL A 117 10.16 -13.67 6.20
C VAL A 117 10.59 -13.58 4.75
N LEU A 118 10.17 -12.54 4.04
CA LEU A 118 10.34 -12.47 2.59
C LEU A 118 11.79 -12.29 2.16
N PHE A 119 12.49 -11.30 2.71
CA PHE A 119 13.89 -11.04 2.35
C PHE A 119 14.83 -12.17 2.76
N PRO A 120 14.72 -12.75 3.98
CA PRO A 120 15.49 -13.95 4.30
C PRO A 120 15.23 -15.11 3.34
N TRP A 121 13.98 -15.32 2.92
CA TRP A 121 13.64 -16.36 1.95
C TRP A 121 14.24 -16.09 0.57
N LEU A 122 14.16 -14.87 0.04
CA LEU A 122 14.80 -14.50 -1.23
C LEU A 122 16.33 -14.67 -1.17
N ALA A 123 16.94 -14.29 -0.04
CA ALA A 123 18.38 -14.38 0.18
C ALA A 123 18.92 -15.82 0.15
N THR A 124 18.06 -16.84 0.22
CA THR A 124 18.48 -18.25 0.08
C THR A 124 18.98 -18.60 -1.32
N ARG A 125 18.61 -17.82 -2.35
CA ARG A 125 19.00 -18.07 -3.76
C ARG A 125 19.50 -16.82 -4.50
N VAL A 126 19.29 -15.64 -3.92
CA VAL A 126 19.56 -14.37 -4.59
C VAL A 126 20.44 -13.50 -3.70
N ASN A 127 21.53 -12.97 -4.26
CA ASN A 127 22.24 -11.87 -3.61
C ASN A 127 21.40 -10.59 -3.77
N LEU A 128 20.69 -10.19 -2.72
CA LEU A 128 19.78 -9.04 -2.78
C LEU A 128 20.57 -7.75 -3.03
N PRO A 129 20.22 -6.94 -4.05
CA PRO A 129 20.91 -5.68 -4.30
C PRO A 129 20.89 -4.78 -3.07
N ALA A 130 22.04 -4.22 -2.71
CA ALA A 130 22.15 -3.33 -1.54
C ALA A 130 21.10 -2.21 -1.60
N LYS A 131 20.86 -1.62 -2.79
CA LYS A 131 19.84 -0.57 -3.02
C LYS A 131 18.40 -0.96 -2.65
N MET A 132 18.07 -2.25 -2.70
CA MET A 132 16.75 -2.75 -2.29
C MET A 132 16.62 -2.77 -0.76
N MET A 133 17.74 -2.94 -0.06
CA MET A 133 17.83 -2.99 1.40
C MET A 133 18.20 -1.64 2.02
N ASP A 134 18.81 -0.75 1.23
CA ASP A 134 19.32 0.58 1.58
C ASP A 134 18.20 1.63 1.61
N TYR A 135 17.29 1.42 2.54
CA TYR A 135 16.37 2.45 2.96
C TYR A 135 16.47 2.63 4.46
N ASP A 136 16.41 3.89 4.87
CA ASP A 136 16.43 4.29 6.27
C ASP A 136 15.09 3.92 6.92
N GLU A 137 14.95 2.63 7.21
CA GLU A 137 13.80 2.05 7.90
C GLU A 137 13.55 2.75 9.25
N PRO A 138 14.57 3.04 10.08
CA PRO A 138 14.37 3.85 11.28
C PRO A 138 13.68 5.18 11.01
N THR A 139 14.12 5.94 10.01
CA THR A 139 13.48 7.22 9.64
C THR A 139 12.05 7.01 9.14
N LEU A 140 11.80 5.99 8.33
CA LEU A 140 10.46 5.69 7.82
C LEU A 140 9.49 5.31 8.94
N LEU A 141 9.93 4.48 9.90
CA LEU A 141 9.14 4.09 11.06
C LEU A 141 8.89 5.27 11.99
N ALA A 142 9.92 6.08 12.28
CA ALA A 142 9.78 7.29 13.09
C ALA A 142 8.77 8.29 12.47
N LEU A 143 8.79 8.44 11.15
CA LEU A 143 7.82 9.29 10.45
C LEU A 143 6.40 8.70 10.49
N THR A 144 6.28 7.37 10.40
CA THR A 144 5.00 6.66 10.54
C THR A 144 4.42 6.84 11.94
N ASP A 145 5.25 6.73 12.99
CA ASP A 145 4.89 7.01 14.38
C ASP A 145 4.48 8.47 14.58
N ARG A 146 5.25 9.43 14.05
CA ARG A 146 4.92 10.86 14.13
C ARG A 146 3.56 11.17 13.50
N VAL A 147 3.30 10.65 12.31
CA VAL A 147 2.02 10.84 11.61
C VAL A 147 0.85 10.28 12.44
N ARG A 148 1.01 9.08 13.01
CA ARG A 148 0.02 8.49 13.92
C ARG A 148 -0.23 9.44 15.09
N ASP A 149 0.82 9.89 15.78
CA ASP A 149 0.69 10.72 16.98
C ASP A 149 0.06 12.08 16.71
N LEU A 150 0.40 12.72 15.58
CA LEU A 150 -0.25 13.95 15.12
C LEU A 150 -1.75 13.72 14.87
N CYS A 151 -2.11 12.58 14.27
CA CYS A 151 -3.50 12.25 14.03
C CYS A 151 -4.27 11.94 15.32
N GLU A 152 -3.66 11.20 16.25
CA GLU A 152 -4.27 10.84 17.55
C GLU A 152 -4.54 12.06 18.42
N ASN A 153 -3.67 13.07 18.35
CA ASN A 153 -3.81 14.33 19.10
C ASN A 153 -4.69 15.37 18.39
N LEU A 154 -5.23 15.06 17.20
CA LEU A 154 -6.14 15.96 16.50
C LEU A 154 -7.47 16.08 17.27
N ASN A 155 -7.93 17.30 17.48
CA ASN A 155 -9.18 17.62 18.15
C ASN A 155 -10.21 18.20 17.16
N PRO A 156 -11.52 18.06 17.43
CA PRO A 156 -12.56 18.76 16.66
C PRO A 156 -12.45 20.28 16.83
N GLY A 157 -13.12 21.01 15.93
CA GLY A 157 -13.25 22.46 16.01
C GLY A 157 -12.46 23.21 14.93
N GLY A 158 -12.34 24.53 15.11
CA GLY A 158 -11.73 25.45 14.13
C GLY A 158 -10.73 26.43 14.73
N SER A 159 -10.20 26.14 15.92
CA SER A 159 -9.21 26.98 16.60
C SER A 159 -7.92 27.10 15.77
N ALA A 160 -7.11 28.11 16.08
CA ALA A 160 -5.78 28.25 15.48
C ALA A 160 -4.90 27.00 15.70
N SER A 161 -5.01 26.36 16.87
CA SER A 161 -4.30 25.11 17.18
C SER A 161 -4.73 23.95 16.29
N VAL A 162 -6.04 23.77 16.04
CA VAL A 162 -6.54 22.73 15.12
C VAL A 162 -6.07 22.98 13.69
N LYS A 163 -6.12 24.23 13.21
CA LYS A 163 -5.61 24.58 11.87
C LYS A 163 -4.13 24.25 11.71
N MET A 164 -3.33 24.53 12.73
CA MET A 164 -1.90 24.21 12.75
C MET A 164 -1.66 22.69 12.75
N ALA A 165 -2.37 21.95 13.61
CA ALA A 165 -2.26 20.50 13.68
C ALA A 165 -2.62 19.82 12.35
N VAL A 166 -3.68 20.27 11.67
CA VAL A 166 -4.07 19.74 10.35
C VAL A 166 -3.01 20.02 9.29
N ARG A 167 -2.40 21.23 9.29
CA ARG A 167 -1.30 21.57 8.36
C ARG A 167 -0.06 20.70 8.61
N GLU A 168 0.29 20.49 9.87
CA GLU A 168 1.44 19.65 10.24
C GLU A 168 1.21 18.19 9.86
N LEU A 169 0.05 17.63 10.20
CA LEU A 169 -0.33 16.26 9.84
C LEU A 169 -0.32 16.07 8.32
N HIS A 170 -0.89 17.02 7.56
CA HIS A 170 -0.87 17.02 6.11
C HIS A 170 0.55 16.99 5.54
N ALA A 171 1.42 17.90 6.01
CA ALA A 171 2.80 17.97 5.55
C ALA A 171 3.61 16.70 5.89
N ALA A 172 3.47 16.21 7.13
CA ALA A 172 4.14 14.98 7.57
C ALA A 172 3.67 13.76 6.76
N PHE A 173 2.37 13.63 6.52
CA PHE A 173 1.80 12.54 5.73
C PHE A 173 2.24 12.59 4.27
N LEU A 174 2.35 13.78 3.67
CA LEU A 174 2.84 13.94 2.30
C LEU A 174 4.28 13.40 2.17
N VAL A 175 5.16 13.74 3.13
CA VAL A 175 6.53 13.20 3.15
C VAL A 175 6.53 11.68 3.32
N LEU A 176 5.71 11.16 4.25
CA LEU A 176 5.59 9.71 4.48
C LEU A 176 5.13 8.98 3.22
N ARG A 177 4.10 9.49 2.56
CA ARG A 177 3.55 8.94 1.32
C ARG A 177 4.62 8.88 0.24
N THR A 178 5.40 9.95 0.05
CA THR A 178 6.49 9.96 -0.93
C THR A 178 7.54 8.90 -0.63
N LEU A 179 8.01 8.81 0.62
CA LEU A 179 9.04 7.83 1.01
C LEU A 179 8.53 6.38 0.89
N LEU A 180 7.28 6.11 1.31
CA LEU A 180 6.68 4.79 1.15
C LEU A 180 6.53 4.38 -0.31
N ARG A 181 6.07 5.29 -1.20
CA ARG A 181 5.97 4.98 -2.64
C ARG A 181 7.33 4.69 -3.26
N GLN A 182 8.34 5.51 -2.94
CA GLN A 182 9.73 5.28 -3.38
C GLN A 182 10.26 3.93 -2.91
N GLN A 183 9.99 3.57 -1.66
CA GLN A 183 10.44 2.29 -1.09
C GLN A 183 9.75 1.10 -1.75
N MET A 184 8.42 1.14 -1.85
CA MET A 184 7.65 0.06 -2.46
C MET A 184 7.97 -0.11 -3.94
N GLU A 185 8.19 0.98 -4.67
CA GLU A 185 8.63 0.90 -6.07
C GLU A 185 10.01 0.24 -6.17
N ARG A 186 11.01 0.69 -5.42
CA ARG A 186 12.36 0.08 -5.44
C ARG A 186 12.30 -1.42 -5.18
N GLU A 187 11.52 -1.82 -4.19
CA GLU A 187 11.27 -3.22 -3.87
C GLU A 187 10.58 -3.99 -4.99
N GLU A 188 9.60 -3.41 -5.66
CA GLU A 188 8.88 -4.08 -6.76
C GLU A 188 9.75 -4.22 -8.00
N VAL A 189 10.45 -3.15 -8.36
CA VAL A 189 11.30 -3.06 -9.55
C VAL A 189 12.48 -4.01 -9.46
N LEU A 190 13.06 -4.17 -8.27
CA LEU A 190 14.20 -5.05 -8.06
C LEU A 190 13.78 -6.43 -7.55
N GLY A 191 12.89 -6.48 -6.58
CA GLY A 191 12.51 -7.69 -5.87
C GLY A 191 11.59 -8.63 -6.66
N LEU A 192 10.59 -8.10 -7.40
CA LEU A 192 9.68 -8.98 -8.16
C LEU A 192 10.38 -9.72 -9.30
N PRO A 193 11.22 -9.08 -10.14
CA PRO A 193 11.98 -9.82 -11.16
C PRO A 193 12.89 -10.89 -10.57
N LEU A 194 13.61 -10.57 -9.49
CA LEU A 194 14.47 -11.53 -8.81
C LEU A 194 13.67 -12.71 -8.23
N MET A 195 12.55 -12.43 -7.57
CA MET A 195 11.65 -13.47 -7.07
C MET A 195 11.18 -14.38 -8.22
N ARG A 196 10.71 -13.80 -9.32
CA ARG A 196 10.15 -14.59 -10.43
C ARG A 196 11.21 -15.34 -11.24
N LYS A 197 12.44 -14.83 -11.29
CA LYS A 197 13.58 -15.49 -11.97
C LYS A 197 14.09 -16.72 -11.20
N PHE A 198 14.12 -16.66 -9.87
CA PHE A 198 14.79 -17.69 -9.04
C PHE A 198 13.83 -18.60 -8.25
N PHE A 199 12.54 -18.29 -8.26
CA PHE A 199 11.51 -19.07 -7.57
C PHE A 199 10.31 -19.28 -8.48
N THR A 200 9.51 -20.30 -8.15
CA THR A 200 8.21 -20.56 -8.77
C THR A 200 7.08 -19.95 -7.95
N ALA A 201 5.92 -19.74 -8.58
CA ALA A 201 4.70 -19.32 -7.90
C ALA A 201 4.30 -20.26 -6.74
N ARG A 202 4.56 -21.57 -6.89
CA ARG A 202 4.27 -22.57 -5.85
C ARG A 202 5.13 -22.36 -4.60
N GLU A 203 6.41 -22.05 -4.77
CA GLU A 203 7.32 -21.77 -3.65
C GLU A 203 6.94 -20.46 -2.95
N ALA A 204 6.67 -19.41 -3.73
CA ALA A 204 6.20 -18.13 -3.19
C ALA A 204 4.88 -18.27 -2.42
N ALA A 205 3.95 -19.10 -2.92
CA ALA A 205 2.67 -19.35 -2.26
C ALA A 205 2.82 -19.96 -0.86
N VAL A 206 3.90 -20.72 -0.57
CA VAL A 206 4.15 -21.24 0.79
C VAL A 206 4.43 -20.09 1.77
N VAL A 207 5.24 -19.12 1.35
CA VAL A 207 5.55 -17.91 2.13
C VAL A 207 4.31 -17.04 2.31
N GLU A 208 3.54 -16.85 1.24
CA GLU A 208 2.28 -16.09 1.26
C GLU A 208 1.22 -16.76 2.14
N LYS A 209 1.05 -18.09 2.05
CA LYS A 209 0.06 -18.84 2.83
C LYS A 209 0.33 -18.71 4.33
N LYS A 210 1.60 -18.72 4.76
CA LYS A 210 1.96 -18.47 6.16
C LYS A 210 1.46 -17.09 6.61
N ARG A 211 1.65 -16.06 5.79
CA ARG A 211 1.17 -14.70 6.08
C ARG A 211 -0.36 -14.62 6.13
N ILE A 212 -1.03 -15.22 5.15
CA ILE A 212 -2.49 -15.17 4.98
C ILE A 212 -3.19 -15.97 6.08
N SER A 213 -2.64 -17.10 6.50
CA SER A 213 -3.18 -17.88 7.63
C SER A 213 -3.19 -17.11 8.96
N GLN A 214 -2.36 -16.07 9.08
CA GLN A 214 -2.30 -15.17 10.23
C GLN A 214 -3.18 -13.92 10.05
N MET A 215 -3.87 -13.78 8.91
CA MET A 215 -4.74 -12.64 8.65
C MET A 215 -6.16 -12.91 9.17
N LYS A 216 -6.72 -11.93 9.87
CA LYS A 216 -8.15 -11.82 10.11
C LYS A 216 -8.86 -11.47 8.80
N PHE A 217 -10.15 -11.77 8.70
CA PHE A 217 -10.93 -11.47 7.50
C PHE A 217 -10.92 -9.98 7.11
N ALA A 218 -10.94 -9.07 8.09
CA ALA A 218 -10.83 -7.63 7.82
C ALA A 218 -9.49 -7.24 7.15
N GLU A 219 -8.41 -7.95 7.47
CA GLU A 219 -7.08 -7.67 6.93
C GLU A 219 -6.92 -8.29 5.54
N LEU A 220 -7.54 -9.44 5.31
CA LEU A 220 -7.66 -10.02 3.98
C LEU A 220 -8.51 -9.11 3.07
N ALA A 221 -9.54 -8.46 3.63
CA ALA A 221 -10.31 -7.45 2.92
C ALA A 221 -9.49 -6.24 2.53
N TRP A 222 -8.71 -5.73 3.47
CA TRP A 222 -7.75 -4.68 3.20
C TRP A 222 -6.79 -5.05 2.07
N LEU A 223 -6.15 -6.23 2.13
CA LEU A 223 -5.18 -6.69 1.14
C LEU A 223 -5.76 -6.75 -0.28
N LEU A 224 -7.02 -7.15 -0.40
CA LEU A 224 -7.69 -7.38 -1.69
C LEU A 224 -8.53 -6.19 -2.15
N ARG A 225 -8.58 -5.11 -1.37
CA ARG A 225 -9.37 -3.91 -1.66
C ARG A 225 -9.08 -3.32 -3.05
N PRO A 226 -7.82 -3.22 -3.52
CA PRO A 226 -7.52 -2.65 -4.84
C PRO A 226 -8.03 -3.48 -6.03
N LEU A 227 -8.37 -4.75 -5.81
CA LEU A 227 -8.74 -5.69 -6.87
C LEU A 227 -10.24 -5.62 -7.21
N ALA A 228 -10.56 -5.90 -8.48
CA ALA A 228 -11.94 -6.14 -8.91
C ALA A 228 -12.47 -7.48 -8.38
N ASP A 229 -13.79 -7.65 -8.32
CA ASP A 229 -14.44 -8.87 -7.78
C ASP A 229 -13.96 -10.17 -8.48
N ALA A 230 -13.70 -10.12 -9.80
CA ALA A 230 -13.17 -11.26 -10.54
C ALA A 230 -11.73 -11.62 -10.12
N GLU A 231 -10.87 -10.60 -9.94
CA GLU A 231 -9.48 -10.78 -9.51
C GLU A 231 -9.39 -11.24 -8.05
N ARG A 232 -10.31 -10.80 -7.18
CA ARG A 232 -10.43 -11.29 -5.80
C ARG A 232 -10.73 -12.79 -5.77
N ARG A 233 -11.69 -13.26 -6.59
CA ARG A 233 -12.00 -14.69 -6.74
C ARG A 233 -10.80 -15.47 -7.27
N ALA A 234 -10.14 -14.97 -8.31
CA ALA A 234 -8.94 -15.60 -8.84
C ALA A 234 -7.84 -15.74 -7.78
N THR A 235 -7.65 -14.68 -6.96
CA THR A 235 -6.68 -14.68 -5.86
C THR A 235 -7.06 -15.72 -4.80
N PHE A 236 -8.33 -15.80 -4.39
CA PHE A 236 -8.76 -16.82 -3.42
C PHE A 236 -8.59 -18.25 -3.94
N THR A 237 -8.89 -18.49 -5.21
CA THR A 237 -8.69 -19.81 -5.83
C THR A 237 -7.21 -20.17 -5.85
N ARG A 238 -6.32 -19.22 -6.18
CA ARG A 238 -4.86 -19.41 -6.11
C ARG A 238 -4.37 -19.76 -4.71
N LEU A 239 -5.02 -19.22 -3.68
CA LEU A 239 -4.71 -19.51 -2.28
C LEU A 239 -5.31 -20.83 -1.79
N GLY A 240 -5.98 -21.59 -2.67
CA GLY A 240 -6.60 -22.87 -2.34
C GLY A 240 -7.86 -22.74 -1.49
N ILE A 241 -8.54 -21.59 -1.52
CA ILE A 241 -9.78 -21.39 -0.76
C ILE A 241 -10.95 -21.98 -1.55
N PRO A 242 -11.78 -22.87 -0.97
CA PRO A 242 -12.91 -23.47 -1.67
C PRO A 242 -13.93 -22.45 -2.17
N GLY A 243 -14.46 -22.64 -3.38
CA GLY A 243 -15.37 -21.69 -4.04
C GLY A 243 -16.65 -21.37 -3.25
N LEU A 244 -17.19 -22.34 -2.51
CA LEU A 244 -18.33 -22.12 -1.60
C LEU A 244 -17.97 -21.20 -0.43
N VAL A 245 -16.79 -21.39 0.18
CA VAL A 245 -16.28 -20.52 1.26
C VAL A 245 -16.04 -19.10 0.73
N GLN A 246 -15.48 -18.98 -0.49
CA GLN A 246 -15.32 -17.68 -1.14
C GLN A 246 -16.66 -16.96 -1.30
N THR A 247 -17.67 -17.66 -1.81
CA THR A 247 -18.95 -17.06 -2.21
C THR A 247 -19.86 -16.76 -1.02
N LEU A 248 -19.93 -17.65 -0.04
CA LEU A 248 -20.86 -17.54 1.08
C LEU A 248 -20.27 -16.81 2.29
N VAL A 249 -18.94 -16.84 2.46
CA VAL A 249 -18.28 -16.28 3.66
C VAL A 249 -17.41 -15.09 3.30
N LEU A 250 -16.39 -15.30 2.46
CA LEU A 250 -15.36 -14.28 2.27
C LEU A 250 -15.86 -13.08 1.48
N LEU A 251 -16.44 -13.26 0.30
CA LEU A 251 -16.88 -12.15 -0.54
C LEU A 251 -17.97 -11.29 0.12
N PRO A 252 -18.98 -11.85 0.81
CA PRO A 252 -19.92 -11.04 1.58
C PRO A 252 -19.23 -10.25 2.70
N ALA A 253 -18.31 -10.88 3.44
CA ALA A 253 -17.53 -10.20 4.48
C ALA A 253 -16.64 -9.09 3.91
N LEU A 254 -15.98 -9.35 2.77
CA LEU A 254 -15.21 -8.37 2.02
C LEU A 254 -16.07 -7.18 1.61
N ARG A 255 -17.23 -7.43 0.99
CA ARG A 255 -18.16 -6.36 0.57
C ARG A 255 -18.71 -5.57 1.75
N ARG A 256 -18.88 -6.19 2.91
CA ARG A 256 -19.28 -5.48 4.14
C ARG A 256 -18.14 -4.59 4.64
N ALA A 257 -16.94 -5.16 4.79
CA ALA A 257 -15.76 -4.42 5.23
C ALA A 257 -15.42 -3.28 4.27
N ASP A 258 -15.47 -3.53 2.97
CA ASP A 258 -15.30 -2.51 1.93
C ASP A 258 -16.38 -1.45 2.03
N ARG A 259 -17.66 -1.80 2.21
CA ARG A 259 -18.71 -0.78 2.38
C ARG A 259 -18.44 0.11 3.59
N GLU A 260 -17.97 -0.44 4.70
CA GLU A 260 -17.66 0.34 5.90
C GLU A 260 -16.44 1.25 5.68
N VAL A 261 -15.32 0.71 5.16
CA VAL A 261 -14.08 1.48 4.95
C VAL A 261 -14.20 2.45 3.77
N LEU A 262 -14.73 2.02 2.63
CA LEU A 262 -14.93 2.88 1.45
C LEU A 262 -15.94 3.98 1.72
N ARG A 263 -16.95 3.72 2.56
CA ARG A 263 -17.84 4.79 3.03
C ARG A 263 -17.05 5.80 3.85
N ALA A 264 -16.24 5.36 4.81
CA ALA A 264 -15.41 6.28 5.60
C ALA A 264 -14.46 7.10 4.70
N HIS A 265 -13.83 6.47 3.70
CA HIS A 265 -12.99 7.17 2.72
C HIS A 265 -13.79 8.24 1.96
N ARG A 266 -14.97 7.89 1.45
CA ARG A 266 -15.84 8.82 0.71
C ARG A 266 -16.35 9.97 1.58
N GLU A 267 -16.77 9.67 2.81
CA GLU A 267 -17.25 10.68 3.78
C GLU A 267 -16.15 11.68 4.13
N LEU A 268 -14.91 11.20 4.33
CA LEU A 268 -13.78 12.06 4.62
C LEU A 268 -13.34 12.88 3.40
N ALA A 269 -13.32 12.25 2.21
CA ALA A 269 -12.94 12.92 0.97
C ALA A 269 -13.95 14.02 0.58
N SER A 270 -15.25 13.79 0.78
CA SER A 270 -16.27 14.82 0.53
C SER A 270 -16.36 15.86 1.66
N GLY A 271 -15.98 15.48 2.89
CA GLY A 271 -16.21 16.30 4.08
C GLY A 271 -17.68 16.25 4.54
N GLU A 272 -18.46 15.28 4.07
CA GLU A 272 -19.89 15.15 4.34
C GLU A 272 -20.24 13.72 4.78
N ARG A 273 -21.12 13.60 5.80
CA ARG A 273 -21.71 12.31 6.19
C ARG A 273 -22.65 11.83 5.10
N LEU A 274 -22.38 10.64 4.55
CA LEU A 274 -23.26 10.02 3.58
C LEU A 274 -24.48 9.45 4.31
N ARG A 275 -25.68 9.79 3.85
CA ARG A 275 -26.93 9.25 4.40
C ARG A 275 -26.91 7.72 4.24
N GLN A 276 -27.26 6.99 5.31
CA GLN A 276 -27.59 5.58 5.15
C GLN A 276 -28.86 5.51 4.31
N LYS A 277 -28.77 4.92 3.12
CA LYS A 277 -29.98 4.43 2.46
C LYS A 277 -30.54 3.35 3.39
N GLN A 278 -31.65 3.67 4.04
CA GLN A 278 -32.45 2.72 4.80
C GLN A 278 -32.94 1.61 3.86
#